data_AF-A0A9P7YWM1-F1
#
_entry.id   AF-A0A9P7YWM1-F1
#
_cell.length_a   1.000
_cell.length_b   1.000
_cell.length_c   1.000
_cell.angle_alpha   90.00
_cell.angle_beta   90.00
_cell.angle_gamma   90.00
#
_symmetry.space_group_name_H-M   'P 1'
#
loop_
_entity.id
_entity.type
_entity.pdbx_description
1 polymer ?
#
loop_
_entity_poly.entity_id
_entity_poly.type
_entity_poly.pdbx_seq_one_letter_code
_entity_poly.pdbx_strand_id
1 'polypeptide(L)'
;MPSMPTPTKAGIIETNSGERHIPSSVRPDGTKRKEIKIRPGYKPPEDVEVYKNRTADGWKQRKEAGGIPGAEGLKGSKDDSAVSNKNAKRREARKKAKFSEELVGGEKTAGSWREKEPKKVEEVDLEAEKEKKARNLKKKLKQAKELKDKKEGGGVLLPEQFAKVIKINELIRELDALGFNADGEPNAKEQKAES
;
A
#
# COMPACT_ATOMS: atom_id res chain seq x y z
N MET A 1 41.00 25.23 2.81
CA MET A 1 41.57 23.92 2.43
C MET A 1 40.95 23.51 1.10
N PRO A 2 41.71 23.07 0.09
CA PRO A 2 41.12 22.55 -1.14
C PRO A 2 40.30 21.29 -0.83
N SER A 3 39.03 21.28 -1.23
CA SER A 3 38.12 20.14 -1.06
C SER A 3 38.56 19.02 -1.99
N MET A 4 39.02 17.89 -1.44
CA MET A 4 39.29 16.72 -2.27
C MET A 4 37.99 16.23 -2.91
N PRO A 5 37.97 16.00 -4.23
CA PRO A 5 36.77 15.53 -4.90
C PRO A 5 36.45 14.11 -4.40
N THR A 6 35.20 13.90 -3.99
CA THR A 6 34.75 12.60 -3.48
C THR A 6 34.57 11.63 -4.65
N PRO A 7 35.22 10.45 -4.62
CA PRO A 7 35.01 9.44 -5.67
C PRO A 7 33.59 8.87 -5.59
N THR A 8 33.01 8.60 -6.76
CA THR A 8 31.76 7.83 -6.89
C THR A 8 31.95 6.37 -6.47
N LYS A 9 30.86 5.57 -6.46
CA LYS A 9 30.91 4.17 -6.04
C LYS A 9 31.82 3.33 -6.94
N ALA A 10 31.88 3.67 -8.23
CA ALA A 10 32.81 3.07 -9.18
C ALA A 10 34.25 3.63 -9.11
N GLY A 11 34.57 4.50 -8.15
CA GLY A 11 35.90 5.10 -8.02
C GLY A 11 36.20 6.22 -9.03
N ILE A 12 35.17 6.78 -9.67
CA ILE A 12 35.31 7.86 -10.65
C ILE A 12 35.35 9.20 -9.93
N ILE A 13 36.28 10.05 -10.34
CA ILE A 13 36.44 11.43 -9.88
C ILE A 13 36.03 12.39 -11.00
N GLU A 14 35.29 13.43 -10.64
CA GLU A 14 34.92 14.55 -11.51
C GLU A 14 35.85 15.74 -11.27
N THR A 15 36.48 16.23 -12.33
CA THR A 15 37.27 17.48 -12.25
C THR A 15 36.35 18.70 -12.32
N ASN A 16 36.84 19.86 -11.88
CA ASN A 16 36.10 21.13 -12.00
C ASN A 16 35.74 21.49 -13.46
N SER A 17 36.48 20.93 -14.42
CA SER A 17 36.23 21.08 -15.86
C SER A 17 35.13 20.15 -16.40
N GLY A 18 34.55 19.30 -15.56
CA GLY A 18 33.54 18.31 -15.94
C GLY A 18 34.09 17.03 -16.57
N GLU A 19 35.41 16.84 -16.57
CA GLU A 19 36.03 15.60 -17.07
C GLU A 19 35.95 14.50 -16.00
N ARG A 20 35.52 13.30 -16.41
CA ARG A 20 35.39 12.12 -15.55
C ARG A 20 36.56 11.18 -15.77
N HIS A 21 37.26 10.80 -14.71
CA HIS A 21 38.41 9.91 -14.78
C HIS A 21 38.53 9.01 -13.55
N ILE A 22 39.22 7.88 -13.71
CA ILE A 22 39.64 7.00 -12.61
C ILE A 22 41.09 7.38 -12.27
N PRO A 23 41.39 7.79 -11.02
CA PRO A 23 42.72 8.25 -10.63
C PRO A 23 43.79 7.16 -10.78
N SER A 24 45.03 7.56 -11.00
CA SER A 24 46.18 6.63 -10.99
C SER A 24 46.27 5.87 -9.67
N SER A 25 46.52 4.57 -9.71
CA SER A 25 46.70 3.73 -8.52
C SER A 25 48.09 3.09 -8.47
N VAL A 26 48.55 2.72 -7.28
CA VAL A 26 49.84 2.03 -7.10
C VAL A 26 49.60 0.51 -7.11
N ARG A 27 50.43 -0.23 -7.85
CA ARG A 27 50.44 -1.70 -7.83
C ARG A 27 51.12 -2.20 -6.55
N PRO A 28 50.90 -3.45 -6.14
CA PRO A 28 51.61 -4.03 -4.99
C PRO A 28 53.14 -3.99 -5.11
N ASP A 29 53.67 -3.99 -6.34
CA ASP A 29 55.10 -3.86 -6.64
C ASP A 29 55.62 -2.40 -6.59
N GLY A 30 54.77 -1.42 -6.26
CA GLY A 30 55.11 0.01 -6.20
C GLY A 30 55.01 0.76 -7.53
N THR A 31 54.83 0.07 -8.67
CA THR A 31 54.67 0.72 -9.98
C THR A 31 53.29 1.39 -10.09
N LYS A 32 53.17 2.49 -10.84
CA LYS A 32 51.89 3.20 -11.01
C LYS A 32 51.09 2.66 -12.20
N ARG A 33 49.77 2.54 -12.03
CA ARG A 33 48.79 2.41 -13.11
C ARG A 33 48.44 3.81 -13.60
N LYS A 34 48.35 3.98 -14.91
CA LYS A 34 47.93 5.24 -15.52
C LYS A 34 46.47 5.54 -15.17
N GLU A 35 46.15 6.82 -15.13
CA GLU A 35 44.78 7.32 -15.04
C GLU A 35 43.96 6.86 -16.26
N ILE A 36 42.67 6.57 -16.04
CA ILE A 36 41.76 6.11 -17.09
C ILE A 36 40.69 7.18 -17.32
N LYS A 37 40.68 7.75 -18.53
CA LYS A 37 39.64 8.70 -18.96
C LYS A 37 38.36 7.98 -19.30
N ILE A 38 37.22 8.56 -18.93
CA ILE A 38 35.89 8.00 -19.17
C ILE A 38 35.20 8.80 -20.26
N ARG A 39 34.43 8.12 -21.11
CA ARG A 39 33.63 8.78 -22.15
C ARG A 39 32.60 9.72 -21.52
N PRO A 40 32.42 10.95 -22.04
CA PRO A 40 31.37 11.86 -21.59
C PRO A 40 30.00 11.18 -21.61
N GLY A 41 29.24 11.31 -20.52
CA GLY A 41 27.90 10.73 -20.36
C GLY A 41 27.85 9.23 -20.01
N TYR A 42 28.96 8.49 -20.07
CA TYR A 42 28.97 7.10 -19.60
C TYR A 42 28.90 7.04 -18.07
N LYS A 43 27.90 6.34 -17.54
CA LYS A 43 27.78 5.99 -16.13
C LYS A 43 27.86 4.47 -15.95
N PRO A 44 28.77 3.95 -15.12
CA PRO A 44 28.82 2.53 -14.83
C PRO A 44 27.57 2.10 -14.05
N PRO A 45 27.17 0.82 -14.13
CA PRO A 45 25.95 0.31 -13.48
C PRO A 45 25.93 0.54 -11.96
N GLU A 46 27.10 0.54 -11.32
CA GLU A 46 27.25 0.85 -9.89
C GLU A 46 26.79 2.26 -9.50
N ASP A 47 26.94 3.23 -10.42
CA ASP A 47 26.55 4.62 -10.24
C ASP A 47 25.17 4.93 -10.85
N VAL A 48 24.49 3.94 -11.46
CA VAL A 48 23.12 4.12 -11.94
C VAL A 48 22.18 4.06 -10.75
N GLU A 49 21.53 5.18 -10.47
CA GLU A 49 20.55 5.29 -9.39
C GLU A 49 19.35 4.37 -9.69
N VAL A 50 19.21 3.32 -8.90
CA VAL A 50 17.98 2.52 -8.88
C VAL A 50 16.86 3.38 -8.31
N TYR A 51 15.68 3.35 -8.94
CA TYR A 51 14.53 4.10 -8.46
C TYR A 51 14.26 3.82 -6.98
N LYS A 52 14.19 4.87 -6.18
CA LYS A 52 13.75 4.80 -4.80
C LYS A 52 12.65 5.81 -4.55
N ASN A 53 11.63 5.39 -3.82
CA ASN A 53 10.53 6.27 -3.42
C ASN A 53 11.02 7.21 -2.33
N ARG A 54 11.01 8.52 -2.59
CA ARG A 54 11.44 9.58 -1.67
C ARG A 54 10.84 9.44 -0.27
N THR A 55 9.56 9.10 -0.16
CA THR A 55 8.89 8.94 1.15
C THR A 55 9.38 7.69 1.87
N ALA A 56 9.59 6.59 1.14
CA ALA A 56 10.07 5.33 1.70
C ALA A 56 11.55 5.43 2.14
N ASP A 57 12.38 6.12 1.35
CA ASP A 57 13.78 6.37 1.67
C ASP A 57 13.93 7.27 2.89
N GLY A 58 13.15 8.37 2.98
CA GLY A 58 13.17 9.23 4.16
C GLY A 58 12.76 8.48 5.44
N TRP A 59 11.84 7.52 5.34
CA TRP A 59 11.50 6.64 6.45
C TRP A 59 12.65 5.70 6.83
N LYS A 60 13.30 5.07 5.84
CA LYS A 60 14.45 4.19 6.05
C LYS A 60 15.63 4.94 6.66
N GLN A 61 16.00 6.09 6.10
CA GLN A 61 17.09 6.93 6.62
C GLN A 61 16.81 7.42 8.03
N ARG A 62 15.58 7.79 8.38
CA ARG A 62 15.24 8.14 9.78
C ARG A 62 15.41 6.94 10.72
N LYS A 63 15.03 5.74 10.28
CA LYS A 63 15.18 4.52 11.07
C LYS A 63 16.65 4.13 11.24
N GLU A 64 17.45 4.29 10.19
CA GLU A 64 18.87 3.95 10.16
C GLU A 64 19.74 4.99 10.89
N ALA A 65 19.38 6.27 10.81
CA ALA A 65 20.03 7.38 11.51
C ALA A 65 19.64 7.50 13.00
N GLY A 66 19.11 6.43 13.62
CA GLY A 66 18.85 6.41 15.06
C GLY A 66 17.60 7.19 15.51
N GLY A 67 16.65 7.46 14.61
CA GLY A 67 15.45 8.23 14.94
C GLY A 67 15.72 9.73 14.99
N ILE A 68 14.97 10.46 15.83
CA ILE A 68 15.14 11.90 15.99
C ILE A 68 16.35 12.09 16.92
N PRO A 69 17.36 12.90 16.55
CA PRO A 69 18.53 13.13 17.41
C PRO A 69 18.07 13.61 18.81
N GLY A 70 18.50 12.91 19.86
CA GLY A 70 18.07 13.16 21.25
C GLY A 70 16.85 12.35 21.73
N ALA A 71 16.23 11.54 20.86
CA ALA A 71 15.12 10.65 21.20
C ALA A 71 15.54 9.17 21.36
N GLU A 72 16.85 8.88 21.43
CA GLU A 72 17.36 7.58 21.90
C GLU A 72 17.06 7.44 23.40
N GLY A 73 15.80 7.15 23.72
CA GLY A 73 15.43 6.64 25.03
C GLY A 73 16.06 5.27 25.23
N LEU A 74 16.56 5.02 26.45
CA LEU A 74 17.13 3.76 26.90
C LEU A 74 16.45 2.57 26.21
N LYS A 75 17.24 1.75 25.49
CA LYS A 75 16.82 0.40 25.08
C LYS A 75 16.55 -0.41 26.36
N GLY A 76 15.34 -0.33 26.88
CA GLY A 76 15.07 -0.92 28.19
C GLY A 76 13.73 -0.61 28.82
N SER A 77 12.74 -0.08 28.12
CA SER A 77 11.36 -0.15 28.62
C SER A 77 10.40 0.05 27.45
N LYS A 78 9.50 -0.92 27.32
CA LYS A 78 8.34 -0.85 26.44
C LYS A 78 7.35 0.11 27.10
N ASP A 79 7.72 1.39 27.18
CA ASP A 79 6.85 2.41 27.74
C ASP A 79 5.84 2.79 26.68
N ASP A 80 4.76 2.02 26.67
CA ASP A 80 3.48 2.44 26.12
C ASP A 80 3.12 3.79 26.75
N SER A 81 3.50 4.86 26.03
CA SER A 81 3.23 6.24 26.41
C SER A 81 1.79 6.37 26.91
N ALA A 82 1.54 7.21 27.91
CA ALA A 82 0.19 7.44 28.46
C ALA A 82 -0.86 7.77 27.36
N VAL A 83 -0.41 8.28 26.21
CA VAL A 83 -1.22 8.52 25.00
C VAL A 83 -1.61 7.22 24.29
N SER A 84 -0.68 6.26 24.16
CA SER A 84 -0.98 4.93 23.61
C SER A 84 -1.97 4.15 24.48
N ASN A 85 -1.84 4.23 25.81
CA ASN A 85 -2.77 3.61 26.75
C ASN A 85 -4.17 4.25 26.72
N LYS A 86 -4.27 5.57 26.53
CA LYS A 86 -5.56 6.26 26.30
C LYS A 86 -6.20 5.84 24.98
N ASN A 87 -5.41 5.72 23.90
CA ASN A 87 -5.91 5.28 22.60
C ASN A 87 -6.30 3.79 22.56
N ALA A 88 -5.59 2.94 23.30
CA ALA A 88 -5.93 1.54 23.50
C ALA A 88 -7.27 1.42 24.26
N LYS A 89 -7.42 2.11 25.39
CA LYS A 89 -8.70 2.15 26.14
C LYS A 89 -9.86 2.70 25.29
N ARG A 90 -9.63 3.72 24.47
CA ARG A 90 -10.66 4.28 23.57
C ARG A 90 -11.04 3.31 22.45
N ARG A 91 -10.10 2.54 21.91
CA ARG A 91 -10.36 1.49 20.90
C ARG A 91 -11.07 0.29 21.50
N GLU A 92 -10.68 -0.15 22.70
CA GLU A 92 -11.34 -1.25 23.40
C GLU A 92 -12.76 -0.87 23.84
N ALA A 93 -12.98 0.35 24.34
CA ALA A 93 -14.33 0.84 24.65
C ALA A 93 -15.21 0.91 23.40
N ARG A 94 -14.67 1.36 22.26
CA ARG A 94 -15.40 1.36 20.98
C ARG A 94 -15.67 -0.04 20.44
N LYS A 95 -14.74 -0.98 20.60
CA LYS A 95 -14.95 -2.38 20.23
C LYS A 95 -15.98 -3.05 21.14
N LYS A 96 -15.95 -2.76 22.44
CA LYS A 96 -16.92 -3.28 23.42
C LYS A 96 -18.32 -2.69 23.19
N ALA A 97 -18.40 -1.39 22.88
CA ALA A 97 -19.66 -0.73 22.50
C ALA A 97 -20.22 -1.29 21.19
N LYS A 98 -19.39 -1.45 20.15
CA LYS A 98 -19.82 -2.10 18.90
C LYS A 98 -20.23 -3.55 19.10
N PHE A 99 -19.53 -4.29 19.95
CA PHE A 99 -19.87 -5.68 20.25
C PHE A 99 -21.15 -5.80 21.10
N SER A 100 -21.40 -4.86 22.02
CA SER A 100 -22.68 -4.80 22.75
C SER A 100 -23.84 -4.35 21.86
N GLU A 101 -23.58 -3.49 20.88
CA GLU A 101 -24.55 -3.04 19.88
C GLU A 101 -24.83 -4.13 18.84
N GLU A 102 -23.87 -5.02 18.58
CA GLU A 102 -24.01 -6.21 17.73
C GLU A 102 -24.67 -7.40 18.47
N LEU A 103 -24.56 -7.48 19.80
CA LEU A 103 -25.20 -8.52 20.63
C LEU A 103 -26.62 -8.16 21.11
N VAL A 104 -26.99 -6.89 21.11
CA VAL A 104 -28.31 -6.41 21.54
C VAL A 104 -28.96 -5.66 20.39
N GLY A 105 -29.41 -6.42 19.38
CA GLY A 105 -30.40 -5.89 18.45
C GLY A 105 -31.74 -5.75 19.15
N GLY A 106 -32.19 -4.50 19.36
CA GLY A 106 -33.61 -4.22 19.62
C GLY A 106 -33.94 -3.16 20.68
N GLU A 107 -34.31 -1.98 20.18
CA GLU A 107 -35.38 -1.09 20.65
C GLU A 107 -35.20 -0.03 21.78
N LYS A 108 -35.57 1.21 21.37
CA LYS A 108 -36.20 2.36 22.06
C LYS A 108 -35.29 3.38 22.79
N THR A 109 -35.04 4.56 22.18
CA THR A 109 -35.79 5.87 22.22
C THR A 109 -35.75 6.55 23.59
N ALA A 110 -35.55 7.85 23.84
CA ALA A 110 -35.58 9.15 23.12
C ALA A 110 -34.77 10.15 23.99
N GLY A 111 -34.41 11.40 23.66
CA GLY A 111 -34.65 12.40 22.61
C GLY A 111 -33.67 13.57 22.94
N SER A 112 -33.59 14.73 22.28
CA SER A 112 -34.33 15.47 21.26
C SER A 112 -33.36 16.59 20.84
N TRP A 113 -33.27 16.94 19.54
CA TRP A 113 -33.33 18.31 19.02
C TRP A 113 -33.25 18.27 17.48
N ARG A 114 -34.40 18.64 16.89
CA ARG A 114 -34.62 19.25 15.58
C ARG A 114 -35.08 18.34 14.43
N GLU A 115 -36.32 18.62 14.04
CA GLU A 115 -37.08 18.12 12.89
C GLU A 115 -36.29 18.15 11.58
N LYS A 116 -36.19 16.97 10.94
CA LYS A 116 -36.52 16.74 9.53
C LYS A 116 -36.65 15.24 9.28
N GLU A 117 -37.64 14.87 8.49
CA GLU A 117 -38.12 13.53 8.13
C GLU A 117 -37.06 12.38 8.14
N PRO A 118 -37.20 11.37 9.03
CA PRO A 118 -36.19 10.32 9.20
C PRO A 118 -36.64 8.96 8.62
N LYS A 119 -36.94 8.90 7.33
CA LYS A 119 -37.12 7.59 6.65
C LYS A 119 -36.23 7.41 5.43
N LYS A 120 -35.92 8.49 4.72
CA LYS A 120 -35.14 8.42 3.47
C LYS A 120 -33.62 8.45 3.65
N VAL A 121 -33.10 8.73 4.86
CA VAL A 121 -31.65 8.93 5.07
C VAL A 121 -30.94 7.65 5.51
N GLU A 122 -31.58 6.78 6.30
CA GLU A 122 -30.98 5.52 6.75
C GLU A 122 -30.96 4.45 5.65
N GLU A 123 -31.94 4.44 4.75
CA GLU A 123 -32.00 3.54 3.58
C GLU A 123 -30.86 3.83 2.59
N VAL A 124 -30.51 5.11 2.39
CA VAL A 124 -29.48 5.53 1.42
C VAL A 124 -28.07 5.11 1.84
N ASP A 125 -27.75 5.08 3.13
CA ASP A 125 -26.43 4.64 3.61
C ASP A 125 -26.24 3.12 3.43
N LEU A 126 -27.28 2.31 3.66
CA LEU A 126 -27.25 0.86 3.47
C LEU A 126 -27.13 0.47 1.99
N GLU A 127 -27.84 1.18 1.10
CA GLU A 127 -27.70 1.01 -0.34
C GLU A 127 -26.31 1.39 -0.84
N ALA A 128 -25.76 2.52 -0.35
CA ALA A 128 -24.41 2.96 -0.71
C ALA A 128 -23.33 1.97 -0.24
N GLU A 129 -23.52 1.28 0.88
CA GLU A 129 -22.63 0.20 1.32
C GLU A 129 -22.73 -1.06 0.44
N LYS A 130 -23.95 -1.47 0.08
CA LYS A 130 -24.19 -2.60 -0.84
C LYS A 130 -23.54 -2.33 -2.20
N GLU A 131 -23.68 -1.11 -2.72
CA GLU A 131 -23.09 -0.72 -4.00
C GLU A 131 -21.55 -0.72 -3.97
N LYS A 132 -20.93 -0.22 -2.88
CA LYS A 132 -19.47 -0.29 -2.71
C LYS A 132 -18.98 -1.75 -2.64
N LYS A 133 -19.70 -2.62 -1.94
CA LYS A 133 -19.39 -4.06 -1.85
C LYS A 133 -19.51 -4.71 -3.24
N ALA A 134 -20.58 -4.41 -3.98
CA ALA A 134 -20.78 -4.89 -5.35
C ALA A 134 -19.67 -4.44 -6.30
N ARG A 135 -19.24 -3.17 -6.24
CA ARG A 135 -18.11 -2.66 -7.05
C ARG A 135 -16.80 -3.37 -6.75
N ASN A 136 -16.55 -3.73 -5.48
CA ASN A 136 -15.36 -4.49 -5.09
C ASN A 136 -15.43 -5.94 -5.60
N LEU A 137 -16.58 -6.59 -5.49
CA LEU A 137 -16.80 -7.95 -6.00
C LEU A 137 -16.70 -8.01 -7.53
N LYS A 138 -17.26 -7.02 -8.24
CA LYS A 138 -17.13 -6.87 -9.70
C LYS A 138 -15.67 -6.83 -10.16
N LYS A 139 -14.80 -6.10 -9.44
CA LYS A 139 -13.37 -6.06 -9.73
C LYS A 139 -12.70 -7.42 -9.57
N LYS A 140 -13.01 -8.14 -8.48
CA LYS A 140 -12.49 -9.50 -8.25
C LYS A 140 -12.97 -10.47 -9.33
N LEU A 141 -14.24 -10.37 -9.72
CA LEU A 141 -14.87 -11.19 -10.76
C LEU A 141 -14.20 -10.94 -12.11
N LYS A 142 -13.92 -9.68 -12.48
CA LYS A 142 -13.18 -9.33 -13.70
C LYS A 142 -11.78 -9.94 -13.72
N GLN A 143 -11.03 -9.80 -12.62
CA GLN A 143 -9.69 -10.40 -12.52
C GLN A 143 -9.74 -11.92 -12.65
N ALA A 144 -10.73 -12.56 -12.03
CA ALA A 144 -10.89 -14.01 -12.10
C ALA A 144 -11.30 -14.49 -13.51
N LYS A 145 -12.16 -13.74 -14.22
CA LYS A 145 -12.50 -13.97 -15.64
C LYS A 145 -11.25 -13.84 -16.53
N GLU A 146 -10.44 -12.79 -16.37
CA GLU A 146 -9.19 -12.62 -17.12
C GLU A 146 -8.18 -13.76 -16.87
N LEU A 147 -8.11 -14.27 -15.65
CA LEU A 147 -7.29 -15.45 -15.34
C LEU A 147 -7.87 -16.72 -15.98
N LYS A 148 -9.20 -16.88 -16.02
CA LYS A 148 -9.86 -17.99 -16.73
C LYS A 148 -9.55 -17.95 -18.23
N ASP A 149 -9.64 -16.79 -18.85
CA ASP A 149 -9.35 -16.61 -20.29
C ASP A 149 -7.88 -16.92 -20.59
N LYS A 150 -6.96 -16.51 -19.71
CA LYS A 150 -5.53 -16.89 -19.81
C LYS A 150 -5.30 -18.39 -19.68
N LYS A 151 -6.05 -19.07 -18.81
CA LYS A 151 -6.00 -20.54 -18.67
C LYS A 151 -6.50 -21.22 -19.95
N GLU A 152 -7.61 -20.75 -20.51
CA GLU A 152 -8.20 -21.28 -21.75
C GLU A 152 -7.29 -21.02 -22.96
N GLY A 153 -6.57 -19.88 -22.97
CA GLY A 153 -5.53 -19.57 -23.94
C GLY A 153 -4.21 -20.33 -23.76
N GLY A 154 -4.16 -21.34 -22.89
CA GLY A 154 -2.98 -22.21 -22.69
C GLY A 154 -1.87 -21.62 -21.80
N GLY A 155 -2.14 -20.52 -21.08
CA GLY A 155 -1.19 -19.94 -20.14
C GLY A 155 -1.05 -20.76 -18.85
N VAL A 156 0.19 -20.94 -18.38
CA VAL A 156 0.47 -21.58 -17.09
C VAL A 156 0.17 -20.58 -15.96
N LEU A 157 -0.85 -20.89 -15.15
CA LEU A 157 -1.22 -20.09 -13.98
C LEU A 157 -0.57 -20.61 -12.70
N LEU A 158 -0.32 -19.71 -11.76
CA LEU A 158 0.13 -20.08 -10.42
C LEU A 158 -1.03 -20.73 -9.61
N PRO A 159 -0.75 -21.58 -8.61
CA PRO A 159 -1.79 -22.18 -7.75
C PRO A 159 -2.72 -21.13 -7.10
N GLU A 160 -2.17 -19.99 -6.68
CA GLU A 160 -2.96 -18.89 -6.12
C GLU A 160 -3.94 -18.28 -7.15
N GLN A 161 -3.56 -18.25 -8.43
CA GLN A 161 -4.40 -17.75 -9.51
C GLN A 161 -5.53 -18.74 -9.83
N PHE A 162 -5.27 -20.04 -9.78
CA PHE A 162 -6.32 -21.06 -9.89
C PHE A 162 -7.36 -20.94 -8.77
N ALA A 163 -6.93 -20.66 -7.54
CA ALA A 163 -7.87 -20.40 -6.45
C ALA A 163 -8.81 -19.22 -6.74
N LYS A 164 -8.33 -18.16 -7.43
CA LYS A 164 -9.17 -17.03 -7.86
C LYS A 164 -10.19 -17.45 -8.94
N VAL A 165 -9.78 -18.31 -9.87
CA VAL A 165 -10.67 -18.85 -10.92
C VAL A 165 -11.75 -19.76 -10.32
N ILE A 166 -11.41 -20.59 -9.33
CA ILE A 166 -12.39 -21.47 -8.65
C ILE A 166 -13.46 -20.63 -7.92
N LYS A 167 -13.05 -19.51 -7.31
CA LYS A 167 -13.94 -18.59 -6.57
C LYS A 167 -14.90 -17.79 -7.45
N ILE A 168 -14.86 -17.91 -8.79
CA ILE A 168 -15.77 -17.16 -9.69
C ILE A 168 -17.24 -17.39 -9.32
N ASN A 169 -17.64 -18.64 -9.09
CA ASN A 169 -19.03 -18.98 -8.78
C ASN A 169 -19.47 -18.45 -7.41
N GLU A 170 -18.56 -18.39 -6.45
CA GLU A 170 -18.81 -17.80 -5.12
C GLU A 170 -18.99 -16.29 -5.23
N LEU A 171 -18.12 -15.60 -5.98
CA LEU A 171 -18.23 -14.16 -6.22
C LEU A 171 -19.51 -13.77 -6.96
N ILE A 172 -20.01 -14.62 -7.87
CA ILE A 172 -21.30 -14.42 -8.53
C ILE A 172 -22.45 -14.54 -7.52
N ARG A 173 -22.44 -15.57 -6.67
CA ARG A 173 -23.46 -15.73 -5.61
C ARG A 173 -23.46 -14.58 -4.61
N GLU A 174 -22.28 -14.07 -4.23
CA GLU A 174 -22.15 -12.91 -3.36
C GLU A 174 -22.70 -11.63 -4.01
N LEU A 175 -22.53 -11.45 -5.33
CA LEU A 175 -23.15 -10.35 -6.08
C LEU A 175 -24.67 -10.51 -6.15
N ASP A 176 -25.15 -11.70 -6.48
CA ASP A 176 -26.59 -11.99 -6.57
C ASP A 176 -27.28 -11.77 -5.21
N ALA A 177 -26.63 -12.15 -4.10
CA ALA A 177 -27.12 -11.91 -2.74
C ALA A 177 -27.16 -10.43 -2.35
N LEU A 178 -26.38 -9.59 -3.03
CA LEU A 178 -26.41 -8.13 -2.87
C LEU A 178 -27.36 -7.44 -3.86
N GLY A 179 -28.08 -8.20 -4.69
CA GLY A 179 -29.00 -7.66 -5.68
C GLY A 179 -28.31 -7.19 -6.97
N PHE A 180 -27.10 -7.68 -7.28
CA PHE A 180 -26.36 -7.32 -8.49
C PHE A 180 -26.09 -8.54 -9.37
N ASN A 181 -26.23 -8.40 -10.69
CA ASN A 181 -25.97 -9.45 -11.66
C ASN A 181 -24.46 -9.75 -11.82
N ALA A 182 -24.11 -10.77 -12.60
CA ALA A 182 -22.72 -11.16 -12.91
C ALA A 182 -21.85 -10.04 -13.53
N ASP A 183 -22.48 -8.99 -14.05
CA ASP A 183 -21.84 -7.79 -14.60
C ASP A 183 -21.80 -6.62 -13.61
N GLY A 184 -22.29 -6.82 -12.38
CA GLY A 184 -22.35 -5.85 -11.29
C GLY A 184 -23.32 -4.70 -11.54
N GLU A 185 -24.38 -4.96 -12.29
CA GLU A 185 -25.53 -4.08 -12.49
C GLU A 185 -26.68 -4.51 -11.56
N PRO A 186 -27.52 -3.56 -11.09
CA PRO A 186 -28.65 -3.90 -10.22
C PRO A 186 -29.57 -4.91 -10.91
N ASN A 187 -29.96 -5.94 -10.17
CA ASN A 187 -30.77 -7.02 -10.69
C ASN A 187 -32.20 -6.50 -10.93
N ALA A 188 -32.63 -6.50 -12.19
CA ALA A 188 -33.93 -5.95 -12.62
C ALA A 188 -35.15 -6.65 -11.98
N LYS A 189 -34.94 -7.76 -11.25
CA LYS A 189 -35.98 -8.48 -10.51
C LYS A 189 -36.35 -7.81 -9.18
N GLU A 190 -35.44 -7.10 -8.52
CA GLU A 190 -35.72 -6.44 -7.22
C GLU A 190 -36.42 -5.08 -7.42
N GLN A 191 -36.11 -4.35 -8.48
CA GLN A 191 -36.75 -3.06 -8.79
C GLN A 191 -38.26 -3.16 -9.08
N LYS A 192 -38.77 -4.36 -9.40
CA LYS A 192 -40.21 -4.62 -9.64
C LYS A 192 -40.98 -5.10 -8.41
N ALA A 193 -40.30 -5.47 -7.32
CA ALA A 193 -40.97 -5.93 -6.11
C ALA A 193 -41.33 -4.78 -5.15
N GLU A 194 -40.80 -3.58 -5.42
CA GLU A 194 -40.88 -2.41 -4.54
C GLU A 194 -41.59 -1.20 -5.20
N SER A 195 -42.30 -1.44 -6.33
CA SER A 195 -43.19 -0.48 -6.99
C SER A 195 -44.63 -0.95 -7.05
#